data_AF-A0A8S3U2W7-F1
#
_entry.id   AF-A0A8S3U2W7-F1
#
_cell.length_a   1.000
_cell.length_b   1.000
_cell.length_c   1.000
_cell.angle_alpha   90.00
_cell.angle_beta   90.00
_cell.angle_gamma   90.00
#
_symmetry.space_group_name_H-M   'P 1'
#
loop_
_entity.id
_entity.type
_entity.pdbx_description
1 polymer ?
#
loop_
_entity_poly.entity_id
_entity_poly.type
_entity_poly.pdbx_seq_one_letter_code
_entity_poly.pdbx_strand_id
1 'polypeptide(L)'
;MFRHILDSRTSSNTVHATELITNAQIGPEEQKAVLNATVLNELCKKYPPSVAYQKAFMKTLLHKLEESEVEMCDEIYEVYTDLLQQTEDEDDILCYKTYHLPNGETVSLQESIHLISQGTTGLNTWQAALHLAEWAFENSGLLENKKVLELGSGLGLTGIAICKQCKLRSLTFSDCHPQVLYLLMHQTSAQCETRYRYGTVIRHYGNKLYVPASADDLEEESDDELDIGIFTPDEEFWEEGDYAESYKLCCDNRISLLQLDWSKGSHDFLDKLAPDIILAADVVYDKEVIPSLVRILLKVLKPKKNNVPIAYIASTVRNEDTRDFFLINLANEGLAYEMVEPPKEKTFHYDDIIPIEILRIHYSGT
;
A
#
# COMPACT_ATOMS: atom_id res chain seq x y z
N MET A 1 1.67 -7.04 -11.32
CA MET A 1 3.03 -7.49 -11.67
C MET A 1 3.14 -7.78 -13.17
N PHE A 2 3.14 -9.03 -13.66
CA PHE A 2 3.60 -9.39 -15.02
C PHE A 2 3.11 -8.50 -16.17
N ARG A 3 1.82 -8.13 -16.27
CA ARG A 3 1.32 -7.22 -17.33
C ARG A 3 2.16 -5.95 -17.47
N HIS A 4 2.54 -5.30 -16.37
CA HIS A 4 3.29 -4.05 -16.44
C HIS A 4 4.72 -4.27 -16.96
N ILE A 5 5.40 -5.37 -16.59
CA ILE A 5 6.75 -5.67 -17.10
C ILE A 5 6.72 -5.92 -18.63
N LEU A 6 5.57 -6.38 -19.13
CA LEU A 6 5.30 -6.60 -20.55
C LEU A 6 4.82 -5.33 -21.30
N ASP A 7 4.56 -4.24 -20.58
CA ASP A 7 4.11 -2.93 -21.09
C ASP A 7 5.17 -1.81 -20.86
N SER A 8 6.11 -1.97 -19.93
CA SER A 8 7.04 -0.94 -19.47
C SER A 8 8.12 -0.58 -20.49
N ARG A 9 8.06 0.65 -21.03
CA ARG A 9 8.90 1.12 -22.15
C ARG A 9 10.33 1.57 -21.77
N THR A 10 11.13 0.70 -21.16
CA THR A 10 12.54 1.01 -20.87
C THR A 10 13.51 0.56 -21.97
N SER A 11 13.64 1.40 -23.00
CA SER A 11 14.74 1.47 -23.98
C SER A 11 15.09 0.23 -24.83
N SER A 12 14.82 0.33 -26.13
CA SER A 12 15.33 -0.50 -27.24
C SER A 12 14.75 -1.93 -27.37
N ASN A 13 13.79 -2.07 -28.29
CA ASN A 13 13.26 -3.33 -28.86
C ASN A 13 12.42 -4.23 -27.93
N THR A 14 11.30 -3.70 -27.42
CA THR A 14 10.17 -4.53 -26.96
C THR A 14 8.83 -3.95 -27.42
N VAL A 15 7.94 -4.82 -27.92
CA VAL A 15 6.52 -4.53 -28.21
C VAL A 15 5.69 -5.18 -27.09
N HIS A 16 4.50 -4.63 -26.80
CA HIS A 16 3.58 -5.15 -25.77
C HIS A 16 3.48 -6.67 -25.81
N ALA A 17 3.91 -7.40 -24.77
CA ALA A 17 4.02 -8.86 -24.91
C ALA A 17 2.67 -9.58 -24.94
N THR A 18 1.59 -8.93 -24.50
CA THR A 18 0.21 -9.40 -24.70
C THR A 18 -0.27 -9.27 -26.15
N GLU A 19 0.34 -8.37 -26.94
CA GLU A 19 0.09 -8.15 -28.37
C GLU A 19 1.11 -8.85 -29.29
N LEU A 20 2.35 -9.07 -28.81
CA LEU A 20 3.37 -9.87 -29.52
C LEU A 20 2.79 -11.24 -29.91
N ILE A 21 2.21 -11.94 -28.93
CA ILE A 21 1.65 -13.29 -29.14
C ILE A 21 0.42 -13.25 -30.06
N THR A 22 -0.26 -12.10 -30.26
CA THR A 22 -1.48 -12.05 -31.09
C THR A 22 -1.26 -11.57 -32.52
N ASN A 23 -0.07 -11.06 -32.87
CA ASN A 23 0.20 -10.49 -34.21
C ASN A 23 1.58 -10.80 -34.81
N ALA A 24 2.49 -11.47 -34.09
CA ALA A 24 3.80 -11.87 -34.61
C ALA A 24 4.16 -13.31 -34.21
N GLN A 25 4.82 -14.04 -35.11
CA GLN A 25 5.46 -15.30 -34.75
C GLN A 25 6.65 -15.00 -33.83
N ILE A 26 6.49 -15.25 -32.53
CA ILE A 26 7.56 -15.08 -31.54
C ILE A 26 8.46 -16.32 -31.51
N GLY A 27 9.76 -16.13 -31.77
CA GLY A 27 10.73 -17.21 -31.77
C GLY A 27 11.08 -17.69 -30.35
N PRO A 28 11.90 -18.74 -30.24
CA PRO A 28 12.38 -19.25 -28.95
C PRO A 28 13.05 -18.18 -28.07
N GLU A 29 13.78 -17.23 -28.66
CA GLU A 29 14.47 -16.17 -27.90
C GLU A 29 13.48 -15.10 -27.39
N GLU A 30 12.45 -14.77 -28.16
CA GLU A 30 11.35 -13.92 -27.68
C GLU A 30 10.53 -14.61 -26.57
N GLN A 31 10.30 -15.92 -26.65
CA GLN A 31 9.66 -16.70 -25.59
C GLN A 31 10.48 -16.69 -24.29
N LYS A 32 11.80 -16.89 -24.39
CA LYS A 32 12.74 -16.77 -23.26
C LYS A 32 12.81 -15.34 -22.73
N ALA A 33 12.70 -14.32 -23.57
CA ALA A 33 12.61 -12.94 -23.13
C ALA A 33 11.34 -12.69 -22.29
N VAL A 34 10.19 -13.27 -22.67
CA VAL A 34 8.95 -13.21 -21.87
C VAL A 34 9.12 -13.93 -20.52
N LEU A 35 9.76 -15.10 -20.48
CA LEU A 35 10.06 -15.79 -19.21
C LEU A 35 10.93 -14.93 -18.27
N ASN A 36 12.05 -14.40 -18.78
CA ASN A 36 12.97 -13.54 -18.03
C ASN A 36 12.36 -12.17 -17.64
N ALA A 37 11.37 -11.69 -18.38
CA ALA A 37 10.56 -10.53 -18.02
C ALA A 37 9.43 -10.86 -17.02
N THR A 38 9.19 -12.13 -16.68
CA THR A 38 8.07 -12.53 -15.81
C THR A 38 8.49 -13.52 -14.72
N VAL A 39 8.15 -14.79 -14.83
CA VAL A 39 8.35 -15.82 -13.79
C VAL A 39 9.83 -16.08 -13.46
N LEU A 40 10.75 -15.86 -14.41
CA LEU A 40 12.20 -15.96 -14.17
C LEU A 40 12.86 -14.62 -13.79
N ASN A 41 12.10 -13.54 -13.64
CA ASN A 41 12.66 -12.23 -13.30
C ASN A 41 13.19 -12.19 -11.86
N GLU A 42 14.38 -11.63 -11.64
CA GLU A 42 14.99 -11.52 -10.30
C GLU A 42 14.13 -10.76 -9.29
N LEU A 43 13.34 -9.77 -9.74
CA LEU A 43 12.41 -9.05 -8.87
C LEU A 43 11.23 -9.93 -8.43
N CYS A 44 10.78 -10.84 -9.30
CA CYS A 44 9.74 -11.82 -9.02
C CYS A 44 10.26 -12.99 -8.17
N LYS A 45 11.55 -13.37 -8.30
CA LYS A 45 12.19 -14.31 -7.36
C LYS A 45 12.34 -13.72 -5.96
N LYS A 46 12.67 -12.42 -5.85
CA LYS A 46 12.80 -11.71 -4.58
C LYS A 46 11.46 -11.36 -3.93
N TYR A 47 10.44 -11.09 -4.74
CA TYR A 47 9.09 -10.70 -4.30
C TYR A 47 8.04 -11.49 -5.11
N PRO A 48 7.79 -12.77 -4.76
CA PRO A 48 6.96 -13.65 -5.57
C PRO A 48 5.46 -13.33 -5.53
N PRO A 49 4.77 -13.26 -6.68
CA PRO A 49 3.32 -13.45 -6.73
C PRO A 49 2.92 -14.83 -6.18
N SER A 50 1.67 -14.97 -5.73
CA SER A 50 1.11 -16.27 -5.32
C SER A 50 1.30 -17.30 -6.43
N VAL A 51 1.64 -18.53 -6.06
CA VAL A 51 1.97 -19.58 -7.04
C VAL A 51 0.79 -19.85 -7.98
N ALA A 52 -0.46 -19.77 -7.51
CA ALA A 52 -1.66 -19.83 -8.34
C ALA A 52 -1.71 -18.76 -9.44
N TYR A 53 -1.21 -17.54 -9.19
CA TYR A 53 -1.09 -16.50 -10.22
C TYR A 53 0.01 -16.81 -11.22
N GLN A 54 1.13 -17.39 -10.78
CA GLN A 54 2.21 -17.83 -11.65
C GLN A 54 1.78 -19.01 -12.54
N LYS A 55 1.15 -20.05 -11.96
CA LYS A 55 0.50 -21.17 -12.64
C LYS A 55 -0.54 -20.68 -13.66
N ALA A 56 -1.42 -19.76 -13.28
CA ALA A 56 -2.45 -19.19 -14.17
C ALA A 56 -1.87 -18.34 -15.30
N PHE A 57 -0.82 -17.55 -15.04
CA PHE A 57 -0.09 -16.80 -16.07
C PHE A 57 0.56 -17.74 -17.09
N MET A 58 1.33 -18.75 -16.62
CA MET A 58 2.01 -19.70 -17.49
C MET A 58 1.02 -20.54 -18.31
N LYS A 59 -0.10 -20.98 -17.73
CA LYS A 59 -1.17 -21.61 -18.48
C LYS A 59 -1.76 -20.70 -19.55
N THR A 60 -1.96 -19.41 -19.25
CA THR A 60 -2.45 -18.43 -20.23
C THR A 60 -1.44 -18.18 -21.35
N LEU A 61 -0.14 -18.21 -21.05
CA LEU A 61 0.94 -18.10 -22.04
C LEU A 61 0.97 -19.33 -22.96
N LEU A 62 0.99 -20.54 -22.40
CA LEU A 62 0.92 -21.81 -23.12
C LEU A 62 -0.25 -21.86 -24.11
N HIS A 63 -1.48 -21.63 -23.62
CA HIS A 63 -2.67 -21.62 -24.47
C HIS A 63 -2.56 -20.65 -25.66
N LYS A 64 -1.98 -19.45 -25.45
CA LYS A 64 -1.78 -18.47 -26.53
C LYS A 64 -0.71 -18.89 -27.54
N LEU A 65 0.35 -19.58 -27.10
CA LEU A 65 1.40 -20.11 -27.99
C LEU A 65 0.84 -21.25 -28.86
N GLU A 66 0.04 -22.14 -28.26
CA GLU A 66 -0.71 -23.20 -28.94
C GLU A 66 -1.71 -22.64 -29.96
N GLU A 67 -2.51 -21.64 -29.59
CA GLU A 67 -3.45 -20.92 -30.48
C GLU A 67 -2.76 -20.20 -31.65
N SER A 68 -1.44 -19.93 -31.55
CA SER A 68 -0.65 -19.22 -32.57
C SER A 68 0.09 -20.14 -33.55
N GLU A 69 -0.03 -21.47 -33.38
CA GLU A 69 0.73 -22.48 -34.14
C GLU A 69 2.27 -22.27 -34.10
N VAL A 70 2.79 -21.75 -32.98
CA VAL A 70 4.21 -21.45 -32.77
C VAL A 70 4.93 -22.63 -32.10
N GLU A 71 6.15 -22.93 -32.56
CA GLU A 71 7.04 -23.89 -31.89
C GLU A 71 7.48 -23.35 -30.52
N MET A 72 7.04 -24.03 -29.45
CA MET A 72 7.38 -23.68 -28.07
C MET A 72 8.78 -24.17 -27.69
N CYS A 73 9.55 -23.34 -27.00
CA CYS A 73 10.87 -23.74 -26.51
C CYS A 73 10.78 -24.55 -25.20
N ASP A 74 11.74 -25.44 -24.97
CA ASP A 74 11.74 -26.37 -23.82
C ASP A 74 11.61 -25.64 -22.48
N GLU A 75 12.22 -24.46 -22.35
CA GLU A 75 12.19 -23.65 -21.10
C GLU A 75 10.77 -23.22 -20.69
N ILE A 76 9.81 -23.11 -21.62
CA ILE A 76 8.39 -22.83 -21.32
C ILE A 76 7.76 -24.02 -20.58
N TYR A 77 8.09 -25.25 -21.00
CA TYR A 77 7.61 -26.48 -20.37
C TYR A 77 8.31 -26.74 -19.04
N GLU A 78 9.64 -26.57 -18.96
CA GLU A 78 10.41 -26.72 -17.72
C GLU A 78 9.84 -25.84 -16.61
N VAL A 79 9.71 -24.53 -16.85
CA VAL A 79 9.22 -23.57 -15.85
C VAL A 79 7.77 -23.86 -15.42
N TYR A 80 6.91 -24.31 -16.34
CA TYR A 80 5.55 -24.70 -15.97
C TYR A 80 5.51 -26.02 -15.19
N THR A 81 6.36 -26.99 -15.52
CA THR A 81 6.49 -28.25 -14.78
C THR A 81 7.05 -28.05 -13.37
N ASP A 82 7.97 -27.11 -13.17
CA ASP A 82 8.46 -26.73 -11.84
C ASP A 82 7.38 -26.01 -11.02
N LEU A 83 6.63 -25.09 -11.63
CA LEU A 83 5.47 -24.45 -10.98
C LEU A 83 4.35 -25.45 -10.62
N LEU A 84 4.17 -26.53 -11.39
CA LEU A 84 3.20 -27.59 -11.07
C LEU A 84 3.63 -28.49 -9.91
N GLN A 85 4.93 -28.55 -9.59
CA GLN A 85 5.45 -29.29 -8.43
C GLN A 85 5.34 -28.49 -7.12
N GLN A 86 5.18 -27.17 -7.19
CA GLN A 86 4.98 -26.31 -6.02
C GLN A 86 3.57 -26.52 -5.44
N THR A 87 3.51 -27.09 -4.24
CA THR A 87 2.33 -26.99 -3.37
C THR A 87 2.10 -25.53 -2.98
N GLU A 88 0.85 -25.20 -2.70
CA GLU A 88 0.46 -24.00 -1.96
C GLU A 88 -0.15 -24.55 -0.68
N ASP A 89 0.43 -24.21 0.46
CA ASP A 89 -0.11 -24.65 1.75
C ASP A 89 -1.34 -23.78 2.08
N GLU A 90 -2.30 -24.29 2.87
CA GLU A 90 -3.55 -23.54 3.13
C GLU A 90 -3.29 -22.21 3.88
N ASP A 91 -2.09 -22.06 4.45
CA ASP A 91 -1.60 -20.89 5.18
C ASP A 91 -0.85 -19.85 4.31
N ASP A 92 -0.65 -20.10 3.00
CA ASP A 92 -0.03 -19.16 2.02
C ASP A 92 -0.96 -17.95 1.68
N ILE A 93 -1.61 -17.37 2.69
CA ILE A 93 -2.61 -16.31 2.57
C ILE A 93 -2.02 -14.94 2.18
N LEU A 94 -0.70 -14.82 2.00
CA LEU A 94 0.04 -13.60 1.67
C LEU A 94 0.90 -13.80 0.41
N CYS A 95 0.91 -12.83 -0.51
CA CYS A 95 1.82 -12.84 -1.65
C CYS A 95 2.28 -11.42 -2.05
N TYR A 96 3.32 -11.31 -2.87
CA TYR A 96 3.82 -10.01 -3.30
C TYR A 96 3.10 -9.48 -4.53
N LYS A 97 2.72 -8.19 -4.47
CA LYS A 97 2.32 -7.39 -5.62
C LYS A 97 3.34 -6.27 -5.81
N THR A 98 3.96 -6.24 -6.97
CA THR A 98 4.91 -5.19 -7.36
C THR A 98 4.27 -4.22 -8.35
N TYR A 99 4.47 -2.95 -8.03
CA TYR A 99 4.02 -1.76 -8.73
C TYR A 99 5.26 -0.98 -9.22
N HIS A 100 5.25 -0.50 -10.46
CA HIS A 100 6.38 0.20 -11.06
C HIS A 100 6.09 1.71 -11.09
N LEU A 101 7.11 2.53 -10.85
CA LEU A 101 6.98 3.98 -10.74
C LEU A 101 7.50 4.69 -12.02
N PRO A 102 7.05 5.92 -12.32
CA PRO A 102 7.48 6.64 -13.53
C PRO A 102 8.97 6.97 -13.57
N ASN A 103 9.67 6.97 -12.42
CA ASN A 103 11.13 7.13 -12.35
C ASN A 103 11.93 5.84 -12.62
N GLY A 104 11.27 4.69 -12.83
CA GLY A 104 11.90 3.38 -13.04
C GLY A 104 12.15 2.57 -11.77
N GLU A 105 11.84 3.10 -10.57
CA GLU A 105 11.81 2.31 -9.34
C GLU A 105 10.58 1.40 -9.26
N THR A 106 10.57 0.51 -8.27
CA THR A 106 9.41 -0.31 -7.91
C THR A 106 9.06 -0.20 -6.44
N VAL A 107 7.80 -0.55 -6.14
CA VAL A 107 7.25 -0.78 -4.81
C VAL A 107 6.69 -2.20 -4.79
N SER A 108 7.30 -3.10 -4.01
CA SER A 108 6.77 -4.45 -3.75
C SER A 108 6.11 -4.52 -2.38
N LEU A 109 4.82 -4.82 -2.36
CA LEU A 109 4.02 -4.96 -1.14
C LEU A 109 3.62 -6.42 -0.93
N GLN A 110 3.60 -6.86 0.33
CA GLN A 110 3.12 -8.19 0.72
C GLN A 110 1.66 -8.05 1.14
N GLU A 111 0.75 -8.53 0.30
CA GLU A 111 -0.70 -8.37 0.48
C GLU A 111 -1.38 -9.71 0.69
N SER A 112 -2.57 -9.71 1.30
CA SER A 112 -3.36 -10.94 1.35
C SER A 112 -3.95 -11.30 -0.01
N ILE A 113 -4.11 -12.60 -0.25
CA ILE A 113 -4.89 -13.12 -1.38
C ILE A 113 -6.41 -12.93 -1.16
N HIS A 114 -6.83 -12.67 0.08
CA HIS A 114 -8.24 -12.46 0.46
C HIS A 114 -8.55 -10.97 0.73
N LEU A 115 -9.57 -10.45 0.04
CA LEU A 115 -10.01 -9.04 0.10
C LEU A 115 -10.39 -8.53 1.50
N ILE A 116 -10.78 -9.46 2.38
CA ILE A 116 -10.94 -9.25 3.82
C ILE A 116 -10.18 -10.39 4.49
N SER A 117 -9.23 -10.05 5.36
CA SER A 117 -8.44 -11.02 6.13
C SER A 117 -8.25 -10.49 7.55
N GLN A 118 -8.22 -11.39 8.54
CA GLN A 118 -8.11 -11.05 9.97
C GLN A 118 -9.10 -9.95 10.45
N GLY A 119 -10.29 -9.87 9.84
CA GLY A 119 -11.30 -8.84 10.17
C GLY A 119 -11.04 -7.44 9.62
N THR A 120 -10.08 -7.26 8.72
CA THR A 120 -9.72 -5.95 8.13
C THR A 120 -9.61 -6.00 6.59
N THR A 121 -9.87 -4.87 5.95
CA THR A 121 -9.63 -4.59 4.52
C THR A 121 -8.25 -3.98 4.26
N GLY A 122 -7.53 -3.56 5.30
CA GLY A 122 -6.23 -2.86 5.20
C GLY A 122 -5.05 -3.73 4.79
N LEU A 123 -5.26 -5.05 4.60
CA LEU A 123 -4.27 -6.02 4.13
C LEU A 123 -4.23 -6.16 2.60
N ASN A 124 -4.83 -5.22 1.87
CA ASN A 124 -4.76 -5.11 0.41
C ASN A 124 -4.57 -3.67 -0.07
N THR A 125 -3.99 -3.55 -1.26
CA THR A 125 -4.03 -2.33 -2.07
C THR A 125 -5.38 -2.19 -2.75
N TRP A 126 -6.01 -1.02 -2.60
CA TRP A 126 -7.30 -0.66 -3.22
C TRP A 126 -7.12 0.28 -4.41
N GLN A 127 -8.06 0.31 -5.36
CA GLN A 127 -7.92 1.08 -6.61
C GLN A 127 -7.67 2.58 -6.35
N ALA A 128 -8.38 3.17 -5.38
CA ALA A 128 -8.21 4.56 -4.99
C ALA A 128 -6.79 4.91 -4.51
N ALA A 129 -6.01 3.97 -3.98
CA ALA A 129 -4.62 4.21 -3.57
C ALA A 129 -3.67 4.32 -4.78
N LEU A 130 -3.88 3.48 -5.80
CA LEU A 130 -3.15 3.57 -7.07
C LEU A 130 -3.45 4.89 -7.78
N HIS A 131 -4.75 5.24 -7.85
CA HIS A 131 -5.23 6.48 -8.45
C HIS A 131 -4.72 7.75 -7.72
N LEU A 132 -4.70 7.76 -6.38
CA LEU A 132 -4.18 8.87 -5.59
C LEU A 132 -2.66 9.02 -5.73
N ALA A 133 -1.92 7.92 -5.89
CA ALA A 133 -0.48 7.94 -6.13
C ALA A 133 -0.16 8.58 -7.50
N GLU A 134 -0.86 8.18 -8.57
CA GLU A 134 -0.71 8.80 -9.90
C GLU A 134 -1.00 10.30 -9.87
N TRP A 135 -2.12 10.68 -9.25
CA TRP A 135 -2.48 12.08 -9.06
C TRP A 135 -1.39 12.86 -8.30
N ALA A 136 -0.80 12.25 -7.28
CA ALA A 136 0.27 12.83 -6.47
C ALA A 136 1.62 12.91 -7.21
N PHE A 137 1.85 12.12 -8.28
CA PHE A 137 3.01 12.26 -9.15
C PHE A 137 2.86 13.48 -10.06
N GLU A 138 1.71 13.61 -10.74
CA GLU A 138 1.38 14.78 -11.58
C GLU A 138 1.38 16.08 -10.76
N ASN A 139 0.85 16.03 -9.54
CA ASN A 139 0.74 17.16 -8.62
C ASN A 139 1.89 17.24 -7.60
N SER A 140 3.03 16.61 -7.88
CA SER A 140 4.19 16.48 -6.96
C SER A 140 4.71 17.82 -6.42
N GLY A 141 4.54 18.93 -7.15
CA GLY A 141 4.86 20.28 -6.67
C GLY A 141 4.01 20.77 -5.49
N LEU A 142 2.80 20.22 -5.29
CA LEU A 142 1.98 20.49 -4.09
C LEU A 142 2.58 19.84 -2.83
N LEU A 143 3.38 18.78 -3.01
CA LEU A 143 3.98 17.97 -1.96
C LEU A 143 5.44 18.35 -1.64
N GLU A 144 6.07 19.22 -2.44
CA GLU A 144 7.48 19.59 -2.25
C GLU A 144 7.72 20.27 -0.89
N ASN A 145 8.66 19.71 -0.12
CA ASN A 145 9.04 20.17 1.22
C ASN A 145 7.87 20.23 2.23
N LYS A 146 6.80 19.45 1.99
CA LYS A 146 5.64 19.32 2.87
C LYS A 146 5.80 18.19 3.89
N LYS A 147 5.20 18.36 5.06
CA LYS A 147 4.78 17.29 5.94
C LYS A 147 3.49 16.68 5.41
N VAL A 148 3.50 15.38 5.14
CA VAL A 148 2.33 14.61 4.71
C VAL A 148 1.88 13.70 5.86
N LEU A 149 0.56 13.62 6.09
CA LEU A 149 -0.08 12.58 6.90
C LEU A 149 -0.97 11.73 5.99
N GLU A 150 -0.79 10.42 5.96
CA GLU A 150 -1.71 9.49 5.32
C GLU A 150 -2.65 8.91 6.39
N LEU A 151 -3.97 8.96 6.16
CA LEU A 151 -5.01 8.40 7.02
C LEU A 151 -5.55 7.11 6.38
N GLY A 152 -5.57 6.01 7.14
CA GLY A 152 -5.99 4.71 6.61
C GLY A 152 -4.99 4.17 5.59
N SER A 153 -3.70 4.20 5.94
CA SER A 153 -2.60 3.83 5.04
C SER A 153 -2.70 2.42 4.49
N GLY A 154 -3.34 1.47 5.18
CA GLY A 154 -3.27 0.06 4.81
C GLY A 154 -1.81 -0.40 4.75
N LEU A 155 -1.45 -1.12 3.69
CA LEU A 155 -0.07 -1.52 3.38
C LEU A 155 0.83 -0.38 2.86
N GLY A 156 0.31 0.85 2.76
CA GLY A 156 1.10 2.07 2.54
C GLY A 156 1.52 2.33 1.10
N LEU A 157 0.81 1.78 0.10
CA LEU A 157 1.16 1.99 -1.32
C LEU A 157 1.37 3.47 -1.65
N THR A 158 0.34 4.31 -1.42
CA THR A 158 0.38 5.73 -1.79
C THR A 158 1.60 6.39 -1.18
N GLY A 159 1.72 6.28 0.14
CA GLY A 159 2.83 6.84 0.91
C GLY A 159 4.22 6.38 0.45
N ILE A 160 4.45 5.07 0.25
CA ILE A 160 5.75 4.54 -0.20
C ILE A 160 6.06 5.02 -1.63
N ALA A 161 5.07 5.00 -2.53
CA ALA A 161 5.25 5.44 -3.91
C ALA A 161 5.58 6.93 -4.01
N ILE A 162 4.89 7.81 -3.25
CA ILE A 162 5.23 9.24 -3.22
C ILE A 162 6.54 9.52 -2.45
N CYS A 163 6.97 8.67 -1.52
CA CYS A 163 8.26 8.82 -0.82
C CYS A 163 9.47 8.60 -1.75
N LYS A 164 9.28 7.82 -2.83
CA LYS A 164 10.22 7.57 -3.92
C LYS A 164 10.11 8.63 -5.03
N GLN A 165 8.90 8.86 -5.53
CA GLN A 165 8.67 9.75 -6.68
C GLN A 165 8.71 11.25 -6.34
N CYS A 166 8.39 11.66 -5.09
CA CYS A 166 8.14 13.06 -4.71
C CYS A 166 9.04 13.56 -3.57
N LYS A 167 9.36 14.87 -3.58
CA LYS A 167 10.29 15.52 -2.64
C LYS A 167 9.63 15.95 -1.32
N LEU A 168 9.15 14.99 -0.56
CA LEU A 168 8.53 15.24 0.76
C LEU A 168 9.56 15.73 1.80
N ARG A 169 9.12 16.53 2.77
CA ARG A 169 9.90 16.80 4.00
C ARG A 169 9.79 15.65 4.99
N SER A 170 8.57 15.14 5.18
CA SER A 170 8.28 13.99 6.01
C SER A 170 6.94 13.37 5.63
N LEU A 171 6.79 12.07 5.87
CA LEU A 171 5.54 11.33 5.75
C LEU A 171 5.27 10.62 7.09
N THR A 172 4.04 10.77 7.57
CA THR A 172 3.50 9.95 8.65
C THR A 172 2.40 9.08 8.06
N PHE A 173 2.63 7.77 8.01
CA PHE A 173 1.59 6.79 7.72
C PHE A 173 0.71 6.60 8.97
N SER A 174 -0.58 6.32 8.81
CA SER A 174 -1.42 5.99 9.96
C SER A 174 -2.58 5.05 9.67
N ASP A 175 -2.78 4.10 10.58
CA ASP A 175 -3.83 3.08 10.52
C ASP A 175 -4.26 2.70 11.96
N CYS A 176 -5.40 2.04 12.13
CA CYS A 176 -5.87 1.59 13.43
C CYS A 176 -5.44 0.14 13.75
N HIS A 177 -5.24 -0.71 12.74
CA HIS A 177 -5.17 -2.16 12.92
C HIS A 177 -3.73 -2.66 13.16
N PRO A 178 -3.44 -3.40 14.27
CA PRO A 178 -2.09 -3.84 14.59
C PRO A 178 -1.38 -4.61 13.46
N GLN A 179 -2.04 -5.60 12.83
CA GLN A 179 -1.43 -6.36 11.74
C GLN A 179 -1.10 -5.50 10.51
N VAL A 180 -1.93 -4.50 10.22
CA VAL A 180 -1.73 -3.59 9.09
C VAL A 180 -0.49 -2.73 9.34
N LEU A 181 -0.37 -2.16 10.56
CA LEU A 181 0.81 -1.43 11.00
C LEU A 181 2.08 -2.30 11.01
N TYR A 182 1.97 -3.58 11.40
CA TYR A 182 3.08 -4.53 11.40
C TYR A 182 3.58 -4.83 9.98
N LEU A 183 2.70 -5.19 9.03
CA LEU A 183 3.11 -5.39 7.64
C LEU A 183 3.62 -4.09 7.01
N LEU A 184 2.98 -2.95 7.30
CA LEU A 184 3.43 -1.62 6.85
C LEU A 184 4.84 -1.28 7.38
N MET A 185 5.16 -1.64 8.62
CA MET A 185 6.48 -1.48 9.23
C MET A 185 7.55 -2.27 8.45
N HIS A 186 7.28 -3.53 8.12
CA HIS A 186 8.21 -4.36 7.33
C HIS A 186 8.31 -3.90 5.87
N GLN A 187 7.21 -3.49 5.25
CA GLN A 187 7.21 -3.02 3.86
C GLN A 187 7.93 -1.67 3.69
N THR A 188 7.67 -0.69 4.57
CA THR A 188 8.43 0.57 4.59
C THR A 188 9.92 0.32 4.80
N SER A 189 10.28 -0.59 5.72
CA SER A 189 11.67 -1.02 5.96
C SER A 189 12.35 -1.60 4.72
N ALA A 190 11.66 -2.48 4.00
CA ALA A 190 12.18 -3.18 2.84
C ALA A 190 12.23 -2.33 1.56
N GLN A 191 11.25 -1.43 1.36
CA GLN A 191 11.11 -0.65 0.12
C GLN A 191 11.91 0.66 0.12
N CYS A 192 12.31 1.17 1.29
CA CYS A 192 13.06 2.43 1.43
C CYS A 192 14.57 2.25 1.64
N GLU A 193 15.11 1.05 1.41
CA GLU A 193 16.54 0.67 1.62
C GLU A 193 17.07 0.91 3.05
N THR A 194 16.19 0.82 4.04
CA THR A 194 16.46 1.25 5.42
C THR A 194 17.00 0.12 6.32
N ARG A 195 18.28 0.22 6.73
CA ARG A 195 18.92 -0.70 7.70
C ARG A 195 18.38 -0.52 9.13
N TYR A 196 17.44 -1.38 9.53
CA TYR A 196 16.76 -1.41 10.84
C TYR A 196 17.52 -0.75 12.01
N ARG A 197 16.87 0.24 12.61
CA ARG A 197 17.03 0.61 14.01
C ARG A 197 15.64 0.69 14.63
N TYR A 198 15.40 -0.15 15.64
CA TYR A 198 14.16 -0.12 16.42
C TYR A 198 14.00 1.23 17.13
N GLY A 199 12.76 1.70 17.27
CA GLY A 199 12.49 2.97 17.92
C GLY A 199 11.01 3.31 18.11
N THR A 200 10.61 3.34 19.39
CA THR A 200 9.64 4.29 19.96
C THR A 200 8.15 3.99 19.63
N VAL A 201 7.26 3.78 20.63
CA VAL A 201 5.90 3.16 20.45
C VAL A 201 4.68 3.97 20.99
N ILE A 202 3.80 4.53 20.12
CA ILE A 202 2.50 5.14 20.55
C ILE A 202 1.49 4.04 20.77
N ARG A 203 0.93 4.03 21.98
CA ARG A 203 -0.53 3.98 22.16
C ARG A 203 -0.94 5.01 23.23
N HIS A 204 -2.21 5.03 23.65
CA HIS A 204 -2.60 5.72 24.89
C HIS A 204 -3.83 5.13 25.61
N TYR A 205 -3.59 4.59 26.80
CA TYR A 205 -4.58 4.14 27.80
C TYR A 205 -4.06 4.44 29.23
N GLY A 206 -4.65 5.40 29.95
CA GLY A 206 -4.33 5.61 31.38
C GLY A 206 -3.02 6.36 31.69
N ASN A 207 -2.44 6.08 32.88
CA ASN A 207 -1.42 6.89 33.59
C ASN A 207 -0.31 6.03 34.30
N LYS A 208 0.45 5.20 33.58
CA LYS A 208 1.59 4.33 34.01
C LYS A 208 2.45 4.04 32.77
N LEU A 209 3.75 3.63 32.79
CA LEU A 209 4.68 3.46 31.61
C LEU A 209 5.06 2.02 31.18
N TYR A 210 5.12 1.76 29.87
CA TYR A 210 5.39 0.46 29.20
C TYR A 210 6.51 0.55 28.14
N VAL A 211 7.27 -0.54 27.92
CA VAL A 211 8.42 -0.64 26.99
C VAL A 211 8.65 -2.12 26.57
N PRO A 212 9.05 -2.44 25.32
CA PRO A 212 9.48 -3.80 24.96
C PRO A 212 10.73 -4.25 25.73
N ALA A 213 10.80 -5.54 26.09
CA ALA A 213 12.01 -6.16 26.64
C ALA A 213 13.21 -6.04 25.66
N SER A 214 14.43 -5.98 26.21
CA SER A 214 15.64 -5.71 25.44
C SER A 214 16.02 -6.83 24.47
N ALA A 215 16.40 -6.46 23.24
CA ALA A 215 16.75 -7.38 22.17
C ALA A 215 18.17 -7.99 22.28
N ASP A 216 18.56 -8.41 23.49
CA ASP A 216 19.84 -9.06 23.78
C ASP A 216 19.68 -10.51 24.31
N ASP A 217 18.47 -10.93 24.73
CA ASP A 217 18.18 -12.29 25.19
C ASP A 217 17.48 -13.12 24.09
N LEU A 218 18.30 -13.73 23.21
CA LEU A 218 17.88 -14.80 22.29
C LEU A 218 18.74 -16.04 22.56
N GLU A 219 18.35 -16.85 23.53
CA GLU A 219 18.89 -18.21 23.70
C GLU A 219 18.11 -19.21 22.83
N GLU A 220 18.81 -20.23 22.32
CA GLU A 220 18.24 -21.28 21.46
C GLU A 220 17.60 -22.39 22.33
N GLU A 221 16.29 -22.61 22.24
CA GLU A 221 15.65 -23.91 22.54
C GLU A 221 14.63 -24.28 21.44
N SER A 222 14.26 -25.56 21.40
CA SER A 222 13.88 -26.28 20.18
C SER A 222 12.56 -27.05 20.27
N ASP A 223 11.98 -27.33 19.09
CA ASP A 223 11.11 -28.48 18.77
C ASP A 223 10.03 -28.88 19.79
N ASP A 224 8.84 -28.30 19.65
CA ASP A 224 7.58 -29.06 19.56
C ASP A 224 6.55 -28.24 18.75
N GLU A 225 5.52 -28.90 18.20
CA GLU A 225 4.61 -28.33 17.18
C GLU A 225 3.77 -27.12 17.68
N LEU A 226 3.74 -26.02 16.91
CA LEU A 226 2.86 -24.87 17.15
C LEU A 226 2.02 -24.53 15.91
N ASP A 227 0.70 -24.50 16.12
CA ASP A 227 -0.34 -24.25 15.10
C ASP A 227 -0.20 -22.88 14.39
N ILE A 228 -0.37 -22.91 13.07
CA ILE A 228 -1.00 -21.87 12.23
C ILE A 228 -0.77 -20.43 12.71
N GLY A 229 0.41 -19.87 12.39
CA GLY A 229 0.95 -18.61 12.93
C GLY A 229 0.21 -17.31 12.61
N ILE A 230 -1.03 -17.17 13.06
CA ILE A 230 -1.65 -15.87 13.34
C ILE A 230 -0.80 -15.17 14.40
N PHE A 231 -0.53 -13.86 14.24
CA PHE A 231 0.09 -13.08 15.30
C PHE A 231 -0.89 -12.94 16.47
N THR A 232 -0.73 -13.79 17.49
CA THR A 232 -1.32 -13.63 18.82
C THR A 232 -0.41 -12.74 19.65
N PRO A 233 -0.78 -11.47 19.92
CA PRO A 233 -0.14 -10.72 20.98
C PRO A 233 -0.65 -11.28 22.32
N ASP A 234 0.00 -12.32 22.82
CA ASP A 234 -0.18 -12.77 24.19
C ASP A 234 0.12 -11.60 25.15
N GLU A 235 -0.63 -11.51 26.25
CA GLU A 235 -0.60 -10.32 27.12
C GLU A 235 0.78 -10.06 27.76
N GLU A 236 1.68 -11.07 27.74
CA GLU A 236 3.07 -10.98 28.19
C GLU A 236 3.99 -10.19 27.25
N PHE A 237 3.68 -10.10 25.94
CA PHE A 237 4.50 -9.34 24.97
C PHE A 237 4.39 -7.82 25.12
N TRP A 238 3.43 -7.34 25.91
CA TRP A 238 3.17 -5.92 26.15
C TRP A 238 2.96 -5.64 27.64
N GLU A 239 4.05 -5.70 28.42
CA GLU A 239 4.14 -4.88 29.63
C GLU A 239 3.82 -3.41 29.27
N GLU A 240 2.62 -2.94 29.74
CA GLU A 240 1.30 -0.62 30.80
C GLU A 240 2.00 0.77 31.23
N GLY A 241 2.14 1.85 30.46
CA GLY A 241 1.66 2.33 29.15
C GLY A 241 2.45 3.59 28.69
N ASP A 242 2.19 4.76 29.32
CA ASP A 242 2.71 6.15 29.27
C ASP A 242 3.33 6.57 27.94
N TYR A 243 2.52 7.34 27.23
CA TYR A 243 1.88 6.68 26.12
C TYR A 243 1.80 7.71 25.00
N ALA A 244 2.95 7.99 24.36
CA ALA A 244 3.10 9.11 23.44
C ALA A 244 4.29 9.01 22.44
N GLU A 245 4.82 7.83 22.16
CA GLU A 245 6.03 7.63 21.35
C GLU A 245 5.79 7.25 19.85
N SER A 246 5.44 8.16 18.93
CA SER A 246 5.01 7.77 17.56
C SER A 246 6.01 6.85 16.84
N TYR A 247 5.57 5.69 16.33
CA TYR A 247 6.37 4.61 15.70
C TYR A 247 7.40 5.14 14.69
N LYS A 248 8.56 5.56 15.18
CA LYS A 248 9.55 6.25 14.35
C LYS A 248 10.59 5.26 13.84
N LEU A 249 10.11 4.30 13.07
CA LEU A 249 10.93 3.51 12.18
C LEU A 249 11.73 4.44 11.28
N CYS A 250 13.01 4.58 11.58
CA CYS A 250 13.82 5.68 11.08
C CYS A 250 15.23 5.19 10.74
N CYS A 251 15.37 4.74 9.50
CA CYS A 251 16.65 4.82 8.80
C CYS A 251 16.59 5.83 7.64
N ASP A 252 15.37 6.18 7.18
CA ASP A 252 15.05 7.47 6.57
C ASP A 252 14.43 8.37 7.63
N ASN A 253 15.01 9.56 7.84
CA ASN A 253 14.53 10.54 8.83
C ASN A 253 13.17 11.16 8.49
N ARG A 254 12.71 11.02 7.24
CA ARG A 254 11.43 11.54 6.72
C ARG A 254 10.23 10.68 7.13
N ILE A 255 10.41 9.39 7.38
CA ILE A 255 9.32 8.43 7.56
C ILE A 255 8.96 8.27 9.05
N SER A 256 7.68 7.99 9.30
CA SER A 256 7.10 7.65 10.60
C SER A 256 5.80 6.88 10.42
N LEU A 257 5.49 5.98 11.36
CA LEU A 257 4.20 5.30 11.46
C LEU A 257 3.47 5.82 12.71
N LEU A 258 2.15 5.71 12.70
CA LEU A 258 1.28 6.18 13.78
C LEU A 258 0.07 5.25 13.89
N GLN A 259 -0.14 4.65 15.06
CA GLN A 259 -1.44 4.03 15.33
C GLN A 259 -2.47 5.12 15.61
N LEU A 260 -3.53 5.15 14.80
CA LEU A 260 -4.59 6.14 14.85
C LEU A 260 -5.96 5.47 14.66
N ASP A 261 -6.63 5.23 15.78
CA ASP A 261 -8.06 4.92 15.79
C ASP A 261 -8.86 6.24 15.85
N TRP A 262 -9.62 6.56 14.79
CA TRP A 262 -10.41 7.80 14.71
C TRP A 262 -11.55 7.87 15.74
N SER A 263 -11.93 6.74 16.34
CA SER A 263 -13.03 6.62 17.32
C SER A 263 -12.57 6.62 18.78
N LYS A 264 -11.30 6.31 19.07
CA LYS A 264 -10.78 6.10 20.43
C LYS A 264 -9.68 7.10 20.82
N GLY A 265 -9.57 7.35 22.12
CA GLY A 265 -8.49 8.17 22.73
C GLY A 265 -8.66 9.69 22.57
N SER A 266 -7.64 10.44 23.00
CA SER A 266 -7.47 11.84 22.58
C SER A 266 -6.51 11.91 21.40
N HIS A 267 -6.87 12.71 20.40
CA HIS A 267 -6.06 12.97 19.21
C HIS A 267 -5.19 14.23 19.33
N ASP A 268 -5.03 14.81 20.53
CA ASP A 268 -4.33 16.10 20.73
C ASP A 268 -2.84 16.08 20.33
N PHE A 269 -2.22 14.91 20.18
CA PHE A 269 -0.90 14.78 19.59
C PHE A 269 -0.85 15.19 18.11
N LEU A 270 -1.96 15.12 17.36
CA LEU A 270 -2.06 15.62 15.98
C LEU A 270 -1.80 17.13 15.89
N ASP A 271 -1.99 17.87 16.99
CA ASP A 271 -1.65 19.29 17.01
C ASP A 271 -0.14 19.56 16.94
N LYS A 272 0.67 18.63 17.48
CA LYS A 272 2.13 18.64 17.40
C LYS A 272 2.63 18.19 16.02
N LEU A 273 1.96 17.18 15.44
CA LEU A 273 2.29 16.68 14.10
C LEU A 273 2.18 17.79 13.05
N ALA A 274 1.05 18.50 13.05
CA ALA A 274 0.77 19.66 12.19
C ALA A 274 1.20 19.44 10.73
N PRO A 275 0.54 18.51 10.00
CA PRO A 275 0.81 18.26 8.59
C PRO A 275 0.48 19.50 7.73
N ASP A 276 1.11 19.62 6.57
CA ASP A 276 0.75 20.61 5.55
C ASP A 276 -0.25 20.01 4.53
N ILE A 277 -0.12 18.70 4.28
CA ILE A 277 -0.98 17.92 3.38
C ILE A 277 -1.47 16.67 4.11
N ILE A 278 -2.72 16.30 3.90
CA ILE A 278 -3.30 15.03 4.34
C ILE A 278 -3.72 14.23 3.10
N LEU A 279 -3.44 12.93 3.10
CA LEU A 279 -3.85 11.99 2.05
C LEU A 279 -4.71 10.90 2.68
N ALA A 280 -5.67 10.35 1.95
CA ALA A 280 -6.39 9.14 2.33
C ALA A 280 -6.96 8.45 1.09
N ALA A 281 -6.96 7.12 1.06
CA ALA A 281 -7.43 6.34 -0.08
C ALA A 281 -8.47 5.30 0.36
N ASP A 282 -9.63 5.31 -0.29
CA ASP A 282 -10.76 4.39 -0.07
C ASP A 282 -11.32 4.34 1.37
N VAL A 283 -10.99 5.32 2.22
CA VAL A 283 -11.44 5.43 3.62
C VAL A 283 -12.94 5.76 3.81
N VAL A 284 -13.65 6.06 2.73
CA VAL A 284 -15.08 6.46 2.75
C VAL A 284 -15.97 5.27 2.38
N TYR A 285 -15.84 4.16 3.12
CA TYR A 285 -16.52 2.90 2.85
C TYR A 285 -17.71 2.61 3.79
N ASP A 286 -17.69 3.13 5.02
CA ASP A 286 -18.68 2.86 6.07
C ASP A 286 -19.19 4.16 6.72
N LYS A 287 -20.50 4.21 6.98
CA LYS A 287 -21.18 5.34 7.64
C LYS A 287 -20.91 5.40 9.13
N GLU A 288 -20.51 4.29 9.77
CA GLU A 288 -20.15 4.30 11.20
C GLU A 288 -18.80 4.99 11.46
N VAL A 289 -17.84 4.88 10.55
CA VAL A 289 -16.51 5.52 10.70
C VAL A 289 -16.46 6.98 10.22
N ILE A 290 -17.37 7.38 9.32
CA ILE A 290 -17.40 8.73 8.70
C ILE A 290 -17.40 9.89 9.72
N PRO A 291 -18.24 9.91 10.79
CA PRO A 291 -18.24 11.02 11.76
C PRO A 291 -16.89 11.15 12.49
N SER A 292 -16.24 10.03 12.76
CA SER A 292 -14.91 9.98 13.37
C SER A 292 -13.82 10.46 12.40
N LEU A 293 -13.86 10.04 11.14
CA LEU A 293 -12.96 10.54 10.09
C LEU A 293 -13.09 12.06 9.91
N VAL A 294 -14.32 12.59 9.83
CA VAL A 294 -14.56 14.03 9.69
C VAL A 294 -14.07 14.81 10.92
N ARG A 295 -14.22 14.28 12.14
CA ARG A 295 -13.64 14.88 13.36
C ARG A 295 -12.10 14.95 13.32
N ILE A 296 -11.45 13.92 12.79
CA ILE A 296 -9.99 13.91 12.58
C ILE A 296 -9.60 14.96 11.54
N LEU A 297 -10.27 14.97 10.38
CA LEU A 297 -10.07 15.95 9.31
C LEU A 297 -10.22 17.38 9.83
N LEU A 298 -11.26 17.68 10.60
CA LEU A 298 -11.47 18.98 11.21
C LEU A 298 -10.31 19.40 12.15
N LYS A 299 -9.73 18.46 12.89
CA LYS A 299 -8.61 18.74 13.80
C LYS A 299 -7.29 18.98 13.03
N VAL A 300 -7.04 18.25 11.95
CA VAL A 300 -5.81 18.41 11.15
C VAL A 300 -5.87 19.54 10.11
N LEU A 301 -7.07 19.90 9.62
CA LEU A 301 -7.29 20.97 8.65
C LEU A 301 -7.45 22.37 9.27
N LYS A 302 -7.69 22.47 10.59
CA LYS A 302 -7.83 23.76 11.27
C LYS A 302 -6.56 24.62 11.10
N PRO A 303 -6.64 25.83 10.50
CA PRO A 303 -5.48 26.64 10.21
C PRO A 303 -4.65 26.99 11.45
N LYS A 304 -3.33 26.94 11.27
CA LYS A 304 -2.33 27.31 12.28
C LYS A 304 -1.57 28.53 11.75
N LYS A 305 -0.95 29.34 12.62
CA LYS A 305 -0.47 30.72 12.30
C LYS A 305 0.13 30.92 10.90
N ASN A 306 0.97 29.99 10.44
CA ASN A 306 1.63 30.03 9.13
C ASN A 306 1.39 28.76 8.27
N ASN A 307 0.35 27.97 8.56
CA ASN A 307 0.01 26.75 7.80
C ASN A 307 -1.52 26.66 7.60
N VAL A 308 -1.93 26.49 6.34
CA VAL A 308 -3.31 26.20 5.92
C VAL A 308 -3.30 24.80 5.32
N PRO A 309 -3.63 23.76 6.10
CA PRO A 309 -3.52 22.37 5.64
C PRO A 309 -4.63 22.03 4.63
N ILE A 310 -4.34 21.11 3.72
CA ILE A 310 -5.28 20.63 2.69
C ILE A 310 -5.30 19.10 2.72
N ALA A 311 -6.48 18.48 2.63
CA ALA A 311 -6.62 17.04 2.47
C ALA A 311 -6.98 16.70 1.02
N TYR A 312 -6.44 15.60 0.51
CA TYR A 312 -6.86 14.96 -0.74
C TYR A 312 -7.30 13.54 -0.41
N ILE A 313 -8.59 13.26 -0.60
CA ILE A 313 -9.18 11.94 -0.30
C ILE A 313 -9.66 11.33 -1.59
N ALA A 314 -9.03 10.22 -1.98
CA ALA A 314 -9.50 9.39 -3.08
C ALA A 314 -10.50 8.36 -2.57
N SER A 315 -11.57 8.10 -3.32
CA SER A 315 -12.55 7.05 -2.98
C SER A 315 -13.21 6.49 -4.24
N THR A 316 -13.33 5.17 -4.28
CA THR A 316 -14.03 4.44 -5.34
C THR A 316 -15.54 4.50 -5.03
N VAL A 317 -16.34 5.10 -5.90
CA VAL A 317 -17.75 5.43 -5.61
C VAL A 317 -18.65 4.20 -5.78
N ARG A 318 -18.51 3.24 -4.86
CA ARG A 318 -19.27 1.98 -4.84
C ARG A 318 -20.68 2.13 -4.22
N ASN A 319 -20.92 3.21 -3.47
CA ASN A 319 -22.20 3.52 -2.84
C ASN A 319 -22.39 5.04 -2.72
N GLU A 320 -23.35 5.60 -3.47
CA GLU A 320 -23.63 7.03 -3.48
C GLU A 320 -24.17 7.55 -2.13
N ASP A 321 -25.00 6.77 -1.42
CA ASP A 321 -25.50 7.18 -0.10
C ASP A 321 -24.38 7.29 0.95
N THR A 322 -23.26 6.59 0.76
CA THR A 322 -22.07 6.68 1.64
C THR A 322 -21.21 7.89 1.28
N ARG A 323 -20.99 8.14 -0.03
CA ARG A 323 -20.37 9.38 -0.52
C ARG A 323 -21.14 10.61 0.00
N ASP A 324 -22.44 10.67 -0.26
CA ASP A 324 -23.27 11.83 0.06
C ASP A 324 -23.36 12.05 1.57
N PHE A 325 -23.42 10.98 2.38
CA PHE A 325 -23.32 11.08 3.83
C PHE A 325 -21.99 11.68 4.29
N PHE A 326 -20.86 11.30 3.69
CA PHE A 326 -19.55 11.92 3.98
C PHE A 326 -19.54 13.41 3.62
N LEU A 327 -20.01 13.79 2.43
CA LEU A 327 -20.07 15.18 1.97
C LEU A 327 -20.96 16.06 2.87
N ILE A 328 -22.07 15.53 3.39
CA ILE A 328 -22.95 16.20 4.36
C ILE A 328 -22.23 16.39 5.70
N ASN A 329 -21.51 15.38 6.20
CA ASN A 329 -20.77 15.50 7.46
C ASN A 329 -19.63 16.54 7.36
N LEU A 330 -18.90 16.59 6.23
CA LEU A 330 -17.91 17.65 5.97
C LEU A 330 -18.52 19.05 6.08
N ALA A 331 -19.63 19.29 5.37
CA ALA A 331 -20.29 20.59 5.34
C ALA A 331 -20.81 21.03 6.73
N ASN A 332 -21.36 20.10 7.51
CA ASN A 332 -21.84 20.37 8.87
C ASN A 332 -20.73 20.82 9.84
N GLU A 333 -19.49 20.34 9.63
CA GLU A 333 -18.32 20.68 10.47
C GLU A 333 -17.48 21.86 9.91
N GLY A 334 -17.98 22.58 8.90
CA GLY A 334 -17.29 23.74 8.33
C GLY A 334 -16.07 23.39 7.46
N LEU A 335 -16.09 22.20 6.84
CA LEU A 335 -15.10 21.77 5.85
C LEU A 335 -15.71 21.89 4.44
N ALA A 336 -15.12 22.75 3.63
CA ALA A 336 -15.45 22.86 2.22
C ALA A 336 -14.63 21.85 1.40
N TYR A 337 -15.22 21.35 0.33
CA TYR A 337 -14.59 20.42 -0.60
C TYR A 337 -14.81 20.87 -2.05
N GLU A 338 -13.90 20.47 -2.91
CA GLU A 338 -14.05 20.53 -4.37
C GLU A 338 -13.48 19.26 -5.00
N MET A 339 -14.03 18.86 -6.15
CA MET A 339 -13.45 17.80 -6.97
C MET A 339 -12.22 18.32 -7.69
N VAL A 340 -11.14 17.53 -7.70
CA VAL A 340 -9.97 17.82 -8.55
C VAL A 340 -10.01 16.98 -9.82
N GLU A 341 -9.32 17.46 -10.85
CA GLU A 341 -9.09 16.69 -12.08
C GLU A 341 -8.40 15.36 -11.76
N PRO A 342 -8.85 14.23 -12.35
CA PRO A 342 -8.21 12.92 -12.18
C PRO A 342 -6.81 12.91 -12.84
N PRO A 343 -5.94 11.95 -12.46
CA PRO A 343 -4.70 11.68 -13.18
C PRO A 343 -4.98 11.32 -14.64
N LYS A 344 -4.07 11.73 -15.51
CA LYS A 344 -4.11 11.56 -16.97
C LYS A 344 -3.19 10.43 -17.41
N GLU A 345 -2.03 10.31 -16.76
CA GLU A 345 -1.02 9.29 -17.04
C GLU A 345 -1.25 8.05 -16.17
N LYS A 346 -1.96 7.04 -16.72
CA LYS A 346 -2.12 5.73 -16.07
C LYS A 346 -0.79 4.98 -16.01
N THR A 347 -0.16 5.04 -14.86
CA THR A 347 1.09 4.34 -14.50
C THR A 347 0.79 2.91 -14.06
N PHE A 348 -0.31 2.73 -13.31
CA PHE A 348 -0.73 1.47 -12.73
C PHE A 348 -1.93 0.87 -13.47
N HIS A 349 -2.16 -0.43 -13.26
CA HIS A 349 -3.32 -1.13 -13.78
C HIS A 349 -4.27 -1.45 -12.63
N TYR A 350 -5.42 -0.80 -12.62
CA TYR A 350 -6.55 -1.05 -11.72
C TYR A 350 -7.86 -0.95 -12.50
N ASP A 351 -8.95 -1.42 -11.88
CA ASP A 351 -10.30 -1.30 -12.44
C ASP A 351 -10.88 0.09 -12.14
N ASP A 352 -11.15 0.87 -13.19
CA ASP A 352 -11.82 2.18 -13.14
C ASP A 352 -13.21 2.18 -13.79
N ILE A 353 -13.86 1.02 -13.94
CA ILE A 353 -15.27 0.92 -14.38
C ILE A 353 -16.20 1.59 -13.37
N ILE A 354 -15.86 1.52 -12.08
CA ILE A 354 -16.49 2.31 -11.02
C ILE A 354 -15.70 3.62 -10.88
N PRO A 355 -16.34 4.81 -10.97
CA PRO A 355 -15.65 6.08 -10.81
C PRO A 355 -14.83 6.16 -9.53
N ILE A 356 -13.61 6.69 -9.64
CA ILE A 356 -12.78 7.06 -8.51
C ILE A 356 -12.78 8.60 -8.43
N GLU A 357 -13.22 9.13 -7.30
CA GLU A 357 -13.28 10.56 -7.05
C GLU A 357 -12.13 10.98 -6.13
N ILE A 358 -11.49 12.12 -6.40
CA ILE A 358 -10.54 12.76 -5.49
C ILE A 358 -11.11 14.10 -5.00
N LEU A 359 -11.37 14.18 -3.70
CA LEU A 359 -11.88 15.37 -3.02
C LEU A 359 -10.74 16.18 -2.41
N ARG A 360 -10.58 17.44 -2.84
CA ARG A 360 -9.74 18.43 -2.17
C ARG A 360 -10.54 19.12 -1.07
N ILE A 361 -10.24 18.79 0.19
CA ILE A 361 -10.97 19.27 1.37
C ILE A 361 -10.11 20.30 2.12
N HIS A 362 -10.73 21.40 2.54
CA HIS A 362 -10.10 22.48 3.27
C HIS A 362 -11.05 23.09 4.32
N TYR A 363 -10.49 23.68 5.38
CA TYR A 363 -11.27 24.38 6.39
C TYR A 363 -11.81 25.72 5.83
N SER A 364 -13.13 25.87 5.73
CA SER A 364 -13.77 27.14 5.35
C SER A 364 -14.14 28.00 6.57
N GLY A 365 -14.46 27.34 7.69
CA GLY A 365 -14.99 27.99 8.89
C GLY A 365 -16.50 28.23 8.81
N THR A 366 -17.07 28.53 9.98
CA THR A 366 -18.49 28.85 10.22
C THR A 366 -18.63 30.14 11.02
#